data_AF-A0A9E5GI30-F1
#
_entry.id   AF-A0A9E5GI30-F1
#
_cell.length_a   1.000
_cell.length_b   1.000
_cell.length_c   1.000
_cell.angle_alpha   90.00
_cell.angle_beta   90.00
_cell.angle_gamma   90.00
#
_symmetry.space_group_name_H-M   'P 1'
#
loop_
_entity.id
_entity.type
_entity.pdbx_description
1 polymer ?
#
loop_
_entity_poly.entity_id
_entity_poly.type
_entity_poly.pdbx_seq_one_letter_code
_entity_poly.pdbx_strand_id
1 'polypeptide(L)'
;CIVVKISASKGTGLEELQQHIEIALKEKNLPLCPLFANYVERYISHIIEDDYLHRIPKGRQMRWAAIKLLEADELFLSSMPSMPKPFQAYLEQARTELTEHFDDDPEAIIIDQRYKVAEHIAKDCQLRKKKQESCNFDNIATSRYGAIPLFIAIMGLVFYLSIALVGGFTTGLLETFFELLGETVATLLTALQVHPLLSGILVDGIIAGVGAVLTFVPQLFVLFLLLSILEDCGYMARIAFIMDRMMRSLGLSGKSIIPMVIGTGCSVPAIMSSRTIEHQKQRELTVIVTPFIPCGAKMPIFALMLTYFFPGRWFIAPLIYLLGIVAVIVTGLLARALDKHKETNAFILELPRYQMPTVKNVWLQTKDRTLGFIQKAGTIILLSSIIIYLLSSYSFTLKSVDAEL
;
A
#
# COMPACT_ATOMS: atom_id res chain seq x y z
N CYS A 1 -32.88 -12.96 1.50
CA CYS A 1 -32.55 -12.54 0.13
C CYS A 1 -31.88 -13.70 -0.60
N ILE A 2 -31.78 -13.63 -1.93
CA ILE A 2 -31.07 -14.63 -2.73
C ILE A 2 -29.56 -14.48 -2.46
N VAL A 3 -28.86 -15.61 -2.30
CA VAL A 3 -27.40 -15.65 -2.06
C VAL A 3 -26.75 -16.42 -3.19
N VAL A 4 -25.93 -15.73 -4.00
CA VAL A 4 -25.21 -16.33 -5.13
C VAL A 4 -23.74 -16.52 -4.76
N LYS A 5 -23.20 -17.72 -5.00
CA LYS A 5 -21.78 -18.02 -4.75
C LYS A 5 -20.94 -17.53 -5.91
N ILE A 6 -20.06 -16.55 -5.66
CA ILE A 6 -19.17 -16.00 -6.68
C ILE A 6 -17.70 -16.18 -6.33
N SER A 7 -16.85 -16.27 -7.36
CA SER A 7 -15.40 -16.09 -7.23
C SER A 7 -14.95 -15.08 -8.26
N ALA A 8 -14.83 -13.82 -7.86
CA ALA A 8 -14.46 -12.71 -8.75
C ALA A 8 -13.13 -12.96 -9.49
N SER A 9 -12.14 -13.55 -8.82
CA SER A 9 -10.83 -13.87 -9.41
C SER A 9 -10.91 -14.93 -10.53
N LYS A 10 -11.88 -15.85 -10.45
CA LYS A 10 -12.07 -16.95 -11.41
C LYS A 10 -13.17 -16.65 -12.42
N GLY A 11 -13.89 -15.55 -12.26
CA GLY A 11 -15.05 -15.21 -13.09
C GLY A 11 -16.26 -16.12 -12.89
N THR A 12 -16.29 -16.99 -11.87
CA THR A 12 -17.38 -17.95 -11.68
C THR A 12 -18.56 -17.31 -10.94
N GLY A 13 -19.79 -17.55 -11.41
CA GLY A 13 -21.04 -17.09 -10.78
C GLY A 13 -21.43 -15.65 -11.09
N LEU A 14 -20.68 -14.95 -11.96
CA LEU A 14 -20.97 -13.56 -12.31
C LEU A 14 -22.22 -13.42 -13.20
N GLU A 15 -22.41 -14.34 -14.15
CA GLU A 15 -23.59 -14.34 -15.03
C GLU A 15 -24.88 -14.63 -14.23
N GLU A 16 -24.83 -15.61 -13.33
CA GLU A 16 -25.93 -15.95 -12.42
C GLU A 16 -26.27 -14.77 -11.49
N LEU A 17 -25.25 -14.09 -10.97
CA LEU A 17 -25.44 -12.87 -10.18
C LEU A 17 -26.14 -11.77 -11.00
N GLN A 18 -25.72 -11.56 -12.25
CA GLN A 18 -26.32 -10.55 -13.13
C GLN A 18 -27.81 -10.85 -13.38
N GLN A 19 -28.16 -12.10 -13.68
CA GLN A 19 -29.55 -12.51 -13.87
C GLN A 19 -30.40 -12.24 -12.61
N HIS A 20 -29.88 -12.57 -11.42
CA HIS A 20 -30.60 -12.31 -10.18
C HIS A 20 -30.74 -10.81 -9.85
N ILE A 21 -29.79 -9.96 -10.27
CA ILE A 21 -29.92 -8.51 -10.17
C ILE A 21 -31.08 -8.02 -11.04
N GLU A 22 -31.17 -8.48 -12.29
CA GLU A 22 -32.26 -8.10 -13.19
C GLU A 22 -33.64 -8.53 -12.66
N ILE A 23 -33.73 -9.71 -12.05
CA ILE A 23 -34.95 -10.19 -11.39
C ILE A 23 -35.30 -9.32 -10.18
N ALA A 24 -34.32 -9.03 -9.31
CA ALA A 24 -34.54 -8.23 -8.11
C ALA A 24 -35.01 -6.80 -8.43
N LEU A 25 -34.50 -6.20 -9.50
CA LEU A 25 -34.93 -4.88 -9.99
C LEU A 25 -36.40 -4.86 -10.45
N LYS A 26 -36.89 -5.98 -11.01
CA LYS A 26 -38.29 -6.13 -11.47
C LYS A 26 -39.25 -6.40 -10.32
N GLU A 27 -38.92 -7.35 -9.44
CA GLU A 27 -39.85 -7.82 -8.40
C GLU A 27 -39.91 -6.91 -7.17
N LYS A 28 -38.88 -6.09 -6.91
CA LYS A 28 -38.79 -5.20 -5.73
C LYS A 28 -39.14 -5.87 -4.40
N ASN A 29 -38.85 -7.16 -4.27
CA ASN A 29 -39.11 -7.91 -3.05
C ASN A 29 -38.19 -7.41 -1.92
N LEU A 30 -38.80 -6.89 -0.86
CA LEU A 30 -38.09 -6.49 0.35
C LEU A 30 -37.67 -7.74 1.13
N PRO A 31 -36.41 -7.85 1.58
CA PRO A 31 -35.99 -8.97 2.40
C PRO A 31 -36.68 -8.94 3.77
N LEU A 32 -36.82 -10.12 4.39
CA LEU A 32 -37.18 -10.20 5.81
C LEU A 32 -36.18 -9.41 6.64
N CYS A 33 -36.70 -8.55 7.52
CA CYS A 33 -35.90 -7.82 8.48
C CYS A 33 -35.68 -8.68 9.72
N PRO A 34 -34.43 -8.96 10.11
CA PRO A 34 -34.17 -9.66 11.36
C PRO A 34 -34.58 -8.80 12.56
N LEU A 35 -35.10 -9.47 13.59
CA LEU A 35 -35.55 -8.86 14.84
C LEU A 35 -34.39 -8.78 15.83
N PHE A 36 -34.39 -7.75 16.67
CA PHE A 36 -33.45 -7.65 17.79
C PHE A 36 -33.98 -8.39 19.02
N ALA A 37 -33.25 -8.34 20.13
CA ALA A 37 -33.78 -8.82 21.40
C ALA A 37 -35.14 -8.17 21.70
N ASN A 38 -36.08 -8.95 22.25
CA ASN A 38 -37.45 -8.52 22.54
C ASN A 38 -37.52 -7.18 23.29
N TYR A 39 -36.56 -6.93 24.18
CA TYR A 39 -36.47 -5.69 24.95
C TYR A 39 -36.29 -4.45 24.05
N VAL A 40 -35.34 -4.50 23.12
CA VAL A 40 -35.08 -3.40 22.16
C VAL A 40 -36.20 -3.32 21.12
N GLU A 41 -36.71 -4.47 20.68
CA GLU A 41 -37.75 -4.58 19.68
C GLU A 41 -39.08 -3.94 20.13
N ARG A 42 -39.36 -3.98 21.44
CA ARG A 42 -40.51 -3.29 22.04
C ARG A 42 -40.48 -1.78 21.81
N TYR A 43 -39.33 -1.13 22.07
CA TYR A 43 -39.19 0.31 21.83
C TYR A 43 -39.26 0.65 20.35
N ILE A 44 -38.62 -0.17 19.50
CA ILE A 44 -38.71 0.00 18.04
C ILE A 44 -40.15 -0.07 17.57
N SER A 45 -40.94 -1.03 18.06
CA SER A 45 -42.34 -1.21 17.67
C SER A 45 -43.20 -0.03 18.11
N HIS A 46 -43.05 0.44 19.35
CA HIS A 46 -43.74 1.63 19.84
C HIS A 46 -43.39 2.90 19.05
N ILE A 47 -42.11 3.06 18.68
CA ILE A 47 -41.69 4.19 17.84
C ILE A 47 -42.32 4.08 16.45
N ILE A 48 -42.40 2.88 15.86
CA ILE A 48 -43.01 2.68 14.54
C ILE A 48 -44.51 3.02 14.52
N GLU A 49 -45.21 2.77 15.63
CA GLU A 49 -46.64 3.06 15.78
C GLU A 49 -46.95 4.55 15.97
N ASP A 50 -45.95 5.39 16.27
CA ASP A 50 -46.16 6.82 16.50
C ASP A 50 -46.42 7.59 15.19
N ASP A 51 -47.43 8.47 15.22
CA ASP A 51 -47.84 9.33 14.11
C ASP A 51 -46.70 10.21 13.56
N TYR A 52 -45.69 10.49 14.38
CA TYR A 52 -44.52 11.26 13.97
C TYR A 52 -43.76 10.59 12.82
N LEU A 53 -43.68 9.26 12.78
CA LEU A 53 -43.00 8.55 11.70
C LEU A 53 -43.72 8.69 10.35
N HIS A 54 -45.02 9.01 10.33
CA HIS A 54 -45.75 9.31 9.09
C HIS A 54 -45.35 10.65 8.46
N ARG A 55 -44.62 11.51 9.18
CA ARG A 55 -44.07 12.78 8.65
C ARG A 55 -42.74 12.58 7.91
N ILE A 56 -42.21 11.36 7.86
CA ILE A 56 -40.96 11.05 7.14
C ILE A 56 -41.16 11.24 5.63
N PRO A 57 -40.17 11.81 4.91
CA PRO A 57 -40.20 11.88 3.45
C PRO A 57 -40.47 10.52 2.82
N LYS A 58 -41.39 10.47 1.84
CA LYS A 58 -41.78 9.24 1.15
C LYS A 58 -40.54 8.53 0.58
N GLY A 59 -40.38 7.24 0.90
CA GLY A 59 -39.29 6.38 0.38
C GLY A 59 -38.35 5.80 1.43
N ARG A 60 -38.43 6.23 2.70
CA ARG A 60 -37.66 5.64 3.80
C ARG A 60 -38.43 4.51 4.48
N GLN A 61 -37.72 3.45 4.90
CA GLN A 61 -38.29 2.36 5.68
C GLN A 61 -38.54 2.82 7.12
N MET A 62 -39.75 2.59 7.64
CA MET A 62 -40.15 3.01 8.99
C MET A 62 -39.25 2.42 10.09
N ARG A 63 -38.92 1.13 9.98
CA ARG A 63 -38.02 0.44 10.92
C ARG A 63 -36.64 1.09 11.00
N TRP A 64 -36.05 1.43 9.85
CA TRP A 64 -34.73 2.05 9.80
C TRP A 64 -34.74 3.43 10.48
N ALA A 65 -35.80 4.21 10.27
CA ALA A 65 -35.97 5.51 10.93
C ALA A 65 -36.14 5.37 12.45
N ALA A 66 -36.91 4.39 12.92
CA ALA A 66 -37.08 4.12 14.35
C ALA A 66 -35.74 3.77 15.02
N ILE A 67 -34.93 2.92 14.38
CA ILE A 67 -33.59 2.58 14.87
C ILE A 67 -32.69 3.82 14.91
N LYS A 68 -32.72 4.65 13.87
CA LYS A 68 -31.91 5.88 13.81
C LYS A 68 -32.32 6.92 14.85
N LEU A 69 -33.60 6.99 15.18
CA LEU A 69 -34.10 7.80 16.30
C LEU A 69 -33.62 7.26 17.65
N LEU A 70 -33.57 5.94 17.84
CA LEU A 70 -33.00 5.35 19.07
C LEU A 70 -31.49 5.63 19.20
N GLU A 71 -30.73 5.49 18.10
CA GLU A 71 -29.27 5.75 18.04
C GLU A 71 -28.88 7.23 18.25
N ALA A 72 -29.84 8.17 18.21
CA ALA A 72 -29.58 9.62 18.29
C ALA A 72 -28.68 10.18 17.17
N ASP A 73 -28.79 9.61 15.96
CA ASP A 73 -27.97 10.00 14.80
C ASP A 73 -28.19 11.48 14.42
N GLU A 74 -27.15 12.31 14.58
CA GLU A 74 -27.17 13.76 14.32
C GLU A 74 -27.53 14.11 12.87
N LEU A 75 -27.04 13.33 11.90
CA LEU A 75 -27.31 13.53 10.48
C LEU A 75 -28.76 13.21 10.16
N PHE A 76 -29.32 12.19 10.81
CA PHE A 76 -30.72 11.84 10.63
C PHE A 76 -31.65 12.88 11.27
N LEU A 77 -31.37 13.29 12.51
CA LEU A 77 -32.15 14.27 13.26
C LEU A 77 -32.18 15.64 12.57
N SER A 78 -31.06 16.10 12.01
CA SER A 78 -30.99 17.35 11.23
C SER A 78 -31.81 17.31 9.94
N SER A 79 -32.05 16.12 9.38
CA SER A 79 -32.88 15.94 8.18
C SER A 79 -34.38 15.89 8.45
N MET A 80 -34.78 15.88 9.73
CA MET A 80 -36.14 15.59 10.16
C MET A 80 -36.85 16.88 10.65
N PRO A 81 -38.16 17.07 10.37
CA PRO A 81 -38.91 18.21 10.92
C PRO A 81 -38.94 18.20 12.45
N SER A 82 -39.17 19.37 13.06
CA SER A 82 -39.24 19.53 14.52
C SER A 82 -40.11 18.46 15.18
N MET A 83 -39.53 17.77 16.15
CA MET A 83 -40.15 16.73 16.94
C MET A 83 -41.20 17.33 17.90
N PRO A 84 -42.37 16.71 18.09
CA PRO A 84 -43.25 17.03 19.20
C PRO A 84 -42.53 16.80 20.53
N LYS A 85 -42.63 17.75 21.46
CA LYS A 85 -42.09 17.63 22.83
C LYS A 85 -42.45 16.31 23.54
N PRO A 86 -43.70 15.76 23.47
CA PRO A 86 -44.00 14.49 24.14
C PRO A 86 -43.22 13.31 23.55
N PHE A 87 -43.03 13.28 22.24
CA PHE A 87 -42.31 12.22 21.55
C PHE A 87 -40.80 12.29 21.84
N GLN A 88 -40.25 13.51 21.93
CA GLN A 88 -38.86 13.70 22.34
C GLN A 88 -38.62 13.17 23.77
N ALA A 89 -39.50 13.49 24.71
CA ALA A 89 -39.41 12.99 26.09
C ALA A 89 -39.46 11.45 26.15
N TYR A 90 -40.32 10.83 25.32
CA TYR A 90 -40.38 9.36 25.22
C TYR A 90 -39.08 8.75 24.69
N LEU A 91 -38.46 9.34 23.66
CA LEU A 91 -37.19 8.84 23.13
C LEU A 91 -36.04 8.97 24.13
N GLU A 92 -35.98 10.09 24.84
CA GLU A 92 -34.99 10.29 25.91
C GLU A 92 -35.18 9.25 27.01
N GLN A 93 -36.42 9.00 27.45
CA GLN A 93 -36.73 7.95 28.41
C GLN A 93 -36.35 6.55 27.89
N ALA A 94 -36.71 6.20 26.66
CA ALA A 94 -36.37 4.91 26.05
C ALA A 94 -34.86 4.69 25.99
N ARG A 95 -34.08 5.73 25.69
CA ARG A 95 -32.61 5.66 25.70
C ARG A 95 -32.07 5.46 27.11
N THR A 96 -32.59 6.18 28.11
CA THR A 96 -32.18 6.00 29.51
C THR A 96 -32.47 4.59 30.00
N GLU A 97 -33.66 4.04 29.72
CA GLU A 97 -34.02 2.67 30.10
C GLU A 97 -33.13 1.62 29.40
N LEU A 98 -32.78 1.83 28.13
CA LEU A 98 -31.84 0.97 27.41
C LEU A 98 -30.43 1.03 27.99
N THR A 99 -29.93 2.23 28.32
CA THR A 99 -28.62 2.42 28.94
C THR A 99 -28.56 1.81 30.33
N GLU A 100 -29.62 1.93 31.15
CA GLU A 100 -29.67 1.27 32.45
C GLU A 100 -29.71 -0.26 32.36
N HIS A 101 -30.38 -0.81 31.34
CA HIS A 101 -30.50 -2.27 31.19
C HIS A 101 -29.22 -2.93 30.65
N PHE A 102 -28.54 -2.27 29.71
CA PHE A 102 -27.36 -2.83 29.03
C PHE A 102 -26.02 -2.23 29.51
N ASP A 103 -26.05 -1.18 30.35
CA ASP A 103 -24.87 -0.47 30.87
C ASP A 103 -23.94 0.07 29.77
N ASP A 104 -24.53 0.52 28.65
CA ASP A 104 -23.80 0.97 27.47
C ASP A 104 -24.55 2.11 26.75
N ASP A 105 -23.84 2.82 25.87
CA ASP A 105 -24.43 3.87 25.05
C ASP A 105 -25.46 3.30 24.06
N PRO A 106 -26.58 4.00 23.76
CA PRO A 106 -27.63 3.52 22.86
C PRO A 106 -27.12 3.08 21.48
N GLU A 107 -26.11 3.79 20.94
CA GLU A 107 -25.47 3.44 19.68
C GLU A 107 -24.72 2.10 19.77
N ALA A 108 -23.94 1.91 20.84
CA ALA A 108 -23.21 0.66 21.09
C ALA A 108 -24.17 -0.52 21.28
N ILE A 109 -25.29 -0.32 21.98
CA ILE A 109 -26.34 -1.33 22.17
C ILE A 109 -26.88 -1.79 20.81
N ILE A 110 -27.23 -0.87 19.90
CA ILE A 110 -27.74 -1.26 18.58
C ILE A 110 -26.67 -1.97 17.74
N ILE A 111 -25.41 -1.54 17.83
CA ILE A 111 -24.29 -2.21 17.18
C ILE A 111 -24.17 -3.66 17.67
N ASP A 112 -24.20 -3.88 18.98
CA ASP A 112 -24.18 -5.22 19.59
C ASP A 112 -25.37 -6.08 19.13
N GLN A 113 -26.58 -5.54 19.08
CA GLN A 113 -27.75 -6.26 18.55
C GLN A 113 -27.56 -6.70 17.09
N ARG A 114 -26.98 -5.84 16.25
CA ARG A 114 -26.67 -6.20 14.85
C ARG A 114 -25.63 -7.32 14.79
N TYR A 115 -24.60 -7.28 15.63
CA TYR A 115 -23.60 -8.34 15.73
C TYR A 115 -24.21 -9.66 16.21
N LYS A 116 -25.09 -9.64 17.20
CA LYS A 116 -25.81 -10.83 17.69
C LYS A 116 -26.65 -11.48 16.59
N VAL A 117 -27.39 -10.69 15.82
CA VAL A 117 -28.14 -11.18 14.66
C VAL A 117 -27.20 -11.78 13.61
N ALA A 118 -26.12 -11.09 13.26
CA ALA A 118 -25.14 -11.58 12.30
C ALA A 118 -24.47 -12.88 12.77
N GLU A 119 -24.16 -12.99 14.07
CA GLU A 119 -23.59 -14.19 14.68
C GLU A 119 -24.55 -15.37 14.62
N HIS A 120 -25.85 -15.14 14.89
CA HIS A 120 -26.87 -16.18 14.81
C HIS A 120 -27.02 -16.70 13.37
N ILE A 121 -27.15 -15.78 12.40
CA ILE A 121 -27.22 -16.14 10.97
C ILE A 121 -25.95 -16.88 10.53
N ALA A 122 -24.78 -16.43 10.98
CA ALA A 122 -23.51 -17.07 10.66
C ALA A 122 -23.40 -18.48 11.26
N LYS A 123 -23.87 -18.68 12.49
CA LYS A 123 -23.91 -20.01 13.14
C LYS A 123 -24.80 -20.99 12.36
N ASP A 124 -25.96 -20.54 11.90
CA ASP A 124 -26.89 -21.38 11.14
C ASP A 124 -26.39 -21.71 9.73
N CYS A 125 -25.68 -20.78 9.10
CA CYS A 125 -25.18 -20.96 7.73
C CYS A 125 -23.79 -21.63 7.66
N GLN A 126 -23.03 -21.67 8.75
CA GLN A 126 -21.66 -22.16 8.73
C GLN A 126 -21.57 -23.67 8.94
N LEU A 127 -21.25 -24.39 7.87
CA LEU A 127 -20.71 -25.74 7.98
C LEU A 127 -19.27 -25.69 8.51
N ARG A 128 -19.07 -25.92 9.80
CA ARG A 128 -17.74 -26.03 10.42
C ARG A 128 -17.01 -27.27 9.89
N LYS A 129 -16.26 -27.12 8.80
CA LYS A 129 -15.21 -28.10 8.46
C LYS A 129 -14.11 -28.03 9.52
N LYS A 130 -13.78 -29.19 10.11
CA LYS A 130 -12.59 -29.36 10.96
C LYS A 130 -11.39 -28.84 10.16
N LYS A 131 -10.77 -27.76 10.65
CA LYS A 131 -9.62 -27.13 10.00
C LYS A 131 -8.50 -28.17 9.98
N GLN A 132 -8.23 -28.74 8.81
CA GLN A 132 -7.05 -29.58 8.62
C GLN A 132 -5.85 -28.66 8.85
N GLU A 133 -5.01 -28.98 9.83
CA GLU A 133 -3.83 -28.20 10.20
C GLU A 133 -2.84 -28.19 9.04
N SER A 134 -3.05 -27.25 8.12
CA SER A 134 -2.15 -26.97 7.01
C SER A 134 -0.94 -26.22 7.55
N CYS A 135 0.09 -27.00 7.90
CA CYS A 135 1.51 -26.68 8.06
C CYS A 135 1.92 -25.51 8.98
N ASN A 136 2.86 -25.83 9.89
CA ASN A 136 3.58 -25.03 10.89
C ASN A 136 4.32 -23.75 10.41
N PHE A 137 4.09 -23.26 9.19
CA PHE A 137 4.73 -22.02 8.72
C PHE A 137 4.26 -20.81 9.51
N ASP A 138 2.99 -20.75 9.91
CA ASP A 138 2.45 -19.67 10.75
C ASP A 138 3.19 -19.57 12.08
N ASN A 139 3.48 -20.70 12.74
CA ASN A 139 4.17 -20.72 14.04
C ASN A 139 5.60 -20.18 13.93
N ILE A 140 6.33 -20.53 12.87
CA ILE A 140 7.68 -20.01 12.65
C ILE A 140 7.63 -18.54 12.25
N ALA A 141 6.76 -18.18 11.30
CA ALA A 141 6.61 -16.83 10.77
C ALA A 141 6.08 -15.82 11.79
N THR A 142 5.37 -16.26 12.83
CA THR A 142 4.86 -15.40 13.92
C THR A 142 5.69 -15.47 15.21
N SER A 143 6.61 -16.42 15.33
CA SER A 143 7.48 -16.50 16.50
C SER A 143 8.36 -15.26 16.62
N ARG A 144 8.45 -14.70 17.83
CA ARG A 144 9.20 -13.46 18.09
C ARG A 144 10.67 -13.52 17.66
N TYR A 145 11.29 -14.69 17.82
CA TYR A 145 12.71 -14.92 17.51
C TYR A 145 12.92 -15.53 16.12
N GLY A 146 11.95 -16.25 15.56
CA GLY A 146 12.07 -16.87 14.22
C GLY A 146 11.59 -15.96 13.09
N ALA A 147 10.71 -14.99 13.34
CA ALA A 147 10.17 -14.11 12.32
C ALA A 147 11.23 -13.20 11.65
N ILE A 148 12.12 -12.60 12.45
CA ILE A 148 13.14 -11.67 11.92
C ILE A 148 14.19 -12.41 11.07
N PRO A 149 14.78 -13.54 11.52
CA PRO A 149 15.69 -14.31 10.68
C PRO A 149 15.03 -14.86 9.42
N LEU A 150 13.79 -15.37 9.53
CA LEU A 150 13.04 -15.85 8.37
C LEU A 150 12.81 -14.72 7.35
N PHE A 151 12.47 -13.52 7.84
CA PHE A 151 12.30 -12.35 6.99
C PHE A 151 13.59 -11.98 6.26
N ILE A 152 14.72 -11.93 6.97
CA ILE A 152 16.03 -11.66 6.37
C ILE A 152 16.38 -12.73 5.33
N ALA A 153 16.11 -14.00 5.61
CA ALA A 153 16.36 -15.09 4.68
C ALA A 153 15.51 -14.98 3.41
N ILE A 154 14.20 -14.69 3.54
CA ILE A 154 13.30 -14.52 2.39
C ILE A 154 13.69 -13.29 1.57
N MET A 155 13.93 -12.15 2.22
CA MET A 155 14.37 -10.94 1.51
C MET A 155 15.75 -11.13 0.86
N GLY A 156 16.67 -11.81 1.55
CA GLY A 156 17.97 -12.18 1.00
C GLY A 156 17.82 -13.06 -0.24
N LEU A 157 16.91 -14.03 -0.23
CA LEU A 157 16.60 -14.87 -1.39
C LEU A 157 15.97 -14.05 -2.52
N VAL A 158 15.06 -13.12 -2.23
CA VAL A 158 14.48 -12.22 -3.24
C VAL A 158 15.56 -11.36 -3.91
N PHE A 159 16.44 -10.74 -3.12
CA PHE A 159 17.53 -9.92 -3.65
C PHE A 159 18.56 -10.75 -4.40
N TYR A 160 18.90 -11.95 -3.89
CA TYR A 160 19.79 -12.87 -4.58
C TYR A 160 19.23 -13.29 -5.95
N LEU A 161 17.97 -13.72 -6.01
CA LEU A 161 17.33 -14.09 -7.27
C LEU A 161 17.20 -12.92 -8.23
N SER A 162 16.87 -11.73 -7.74
CA SER A 162 16.74 -10.53 -8.60
C SER A 162 18.10 -10.05 -9.13
N ILE A 163 19.12 -9.91 -8.27
CA ILE A 163 20.39 -9.28 -8.62
C ILE A 163 21.36 -10.30 -9.23
N ALA A 164 21.52 -11.48 -8.61
CA ALA A 164 22.55 -12.43 -9.02
C ALA A 164 22.14 -13.23 -10.26
N LEU A 165 20.88 -13.70 -10.33
CA LEU A 165 20.44 -14.57 -11.41
C LEU A 165 20.03 -13.81 -12.66
N VAL A 166 19.31 -12.70 -12.49
CA VAL A 166 18.81 -11.90 -13.63
C VAL A 166 19.64 -10.66 -13.85
N GLY A 167 19.95 -9.91 -12.79
CA GLY A 167 20.74 -8.68 -12.86
C GLY A 167 22.03 -8.87 -13.65
N GLY A 168 22.97 -9.66 -13.14
CA GLY A 168 24.31 -9.78 -13.76
C GLY A 168 24.32 -10.23 -15.23
N PHE A 169 23.45 -11.17 -15.62
CA PHE A 169 23.41 -11.65 -17.01
C PHE A 169 22.73 -10.65 -17.95
N THR A 170 21.60 -10.06 -17.53
CA THR A 170 20.83 -9.16 -18.40
C THR A 170 21.45 -7.78 -18.50
N THR A 171 21.99 -7.23 -17.40
CA THR A 171 22.62 -5.89 -17.42
C THR A 171 23.84 -5.89 -18.34
N GLY A 172 24.73 -6.88 -18.22
CA GLY A 172 25.93 -6.93 -19.06
C GLY A 172 25.64 -7.10 -20.55
N LEU A 173 24.60 -7.87 -20.90
CA LEU A 173 24.19 -8.04 -22.31
C LEU A 173 23.57 -6.75 -22.87
N LEU A 174 22.78 -6.04 -22.08
CA LEU A 174 22.20 -4.76 -22.49
C LEU A 174 23.24 -3.65 -22.55
N GLU A 175 24.19 -3.59 -21.60
CA GLU A 175 25.31 -2.63 -21.60
C GLU A 175 26.13 -2.77 -22.88
N THR A 176 26.60 -3.98 -23.18
CA THR A 176 27.35 -4.27 -24.42
C THR A 176 26.56 -3.95 -25.69
N PHE A 177 25.24 -4.21 -25.70
CA PHE A 177 24.38 -3.82 -26.81
C PHE A 177 24.30 -2.30 -27.01
N PHE A 178 24.10 -1.54 -25.94
CA PHE A 178 24.02 -0.07 -26.02
C PHE A 178 25.37 0.59 -26.29
N GLU A 179 26.48 0.01 -25.83
CA GLU A 179 27.84 0.45 -26.18
C GLU A 179 28.10 0.27 -27.68
N LEU A 180 27.82 -0.92 -28.24
CA LEU A 180 27.96 -1.17 -29.68
C LEU A 180 27.07 -0.24 -30.52
N LEU A 181 25.84 0.00 -30.05
CA LEU A 181 24.92 0.91 -30.70
C LEU A 181 25.43 2.37 -30.63
N GLY A 182 25.99 2.77 -29.49
CA GLY A 182 26.63 4.07 -29.33
C GLY A 182 27.82 4.27 -30.28
N GLU A 183 28.72 3.29 -30.37
CA GLU A 183 29.89 3.32 -31.26
C GLU A 183 29.52 3.34 -32.74
N THR A 184 28.55 2.51 -33.15
CA THR A 184 28.07 2.48 -34.55
C THR A 184 27.40 3.79 -34.95
N VAL A 185 26.62 4.40 -34.05
CA VAL A 185 26.02 5.72 -34.29
C VAL A 185 27.09 6.81 -34.32
N ALA A 186 28.08 6.77 -33.40
CA ALA A 186 29.18 7.73 -33.39
C ALA A 186 30.01 7.70 -34.68
N THR A 187 30.38 6.51 -35.16
CA THR A 187 31.12 6.33 -36.42
C THR A 187 30.32 6.74 -37.65
N LEU A 188 29.00 6.55 -37.66
CA LEU A 188 28.13 7.03 -38.73
C LEU A 188 28.04 8.57 -38.74
N LEU A 189 27.92 9.20 -37.56
CA LEU A 189 27.82 10.66 -37.45
C LEU A 189 29.13 11.38 -37.81
N THR A 190 30.28 10.78 -37.50
CA THR A 190 31.58 11.33 -37.93
C THR A 190 31.77 11.21 -39.44
N ALA A 191 31.30 10.12 -40.06
CA ALA A 191 31.30 9.97 -41.52
C ALA A 191 30.41 11.00 -42.24
N LEU A 192 29.33 11.46 -41.60
CA LEU A 192 28.40 12.47 -42.12
C LEU A 192 28.82 13.93 -41.81
N GLN A 193 29.98 14.15 -41.15
CA GLN A 193 30.47 15.46 -40.73
C GLN A 193 29.44 16.30 -39.93
N VAL A 194 28.70 15.65 -39.03
CA VAL A 194 27.77 16.33 -38.12
C VAL A 194 28.55 17.12 -37.05
N HIS A 195 28.02 18.27 -36.64
CA HIS A 195 28.64 19.10 -35.60
C HIS A 195 28.84 18.30 -34.29
N PRO A 196 30.02 18.37 -33.63
CA PRO A 196 30.40 17.51 -32.50
C PRO A 196 29.46 17.64 -31.29
N LEU A 197 28.84 18.81 -31.11
CA LEU A 197 27.82 19.04 -30.10
C LEU A 197 26.60 18.12 -30.28
N LEU A 198 26.11 18.01 -31.52
CA LEU A 198 24.89 17.26 -31.82
C LEU A 198 25.14 15.75 -31.78
N SER A 199 26.34 15.31 -32.20
CA SER A 199 26.73 13.90 -32.10
C SER A 199 26.85 13.43 -30.66
N GLY A 200 27.47 14.21 -29.77
CA GLY A 200 27.61 13.80 -28.38
C GLY A 200 26.30 13.93 -27.57
N ILE A 201 25.41 14.88 -27.88
CA ILE A 201 24.06 14.86 -27.27
C ILE A 201 23.30 13.58 -27.66
N LEU A 202 23.44 13.14 -28.92
CA LEU A 202 22.74 11.95 -29.39
C LEU A 202 23.32 10.67 -28.76
N VAL A 203 24.65 10.53 -28.74
CA VAL A 203 25.34 9.33 -28.26
C VAL A 203 25.43 9.31 -26.73
N ASP A 204 26.09 10.30 -26.13
CA ASP A 204 26.38 10.34 -24.69
C ASP A 204 25.22 10.91 -23.85
N GLY A 205 24.36 11.74 -24.46
CA GLY A 205 23.17 12.26 -23.81
C GLY A 205 21.99 11.29 -23.87
N ILE A 206 21.52 10.98 -25.09
CA ILE A 206 20.29 10.23 -25.32
C ILE A 206 20.53 8.72 -25.32
N ILE A 207 21.44 8.19 -26.14
CA ILE A 207 21.66 6.74 -26.25
C ILE A 207 22.18 6.17 -24.93
N ALA A 208 23.19 6.80 -24.32
CA ALA A 208 23.68 6.38 -23.00
C ALA A 208 22.63 6.58 -21.90
N GLY A 209 21.86 7.66 -21.92
CA GLY A 209 20.77 7.90 -20.97
C GLY A 209 19.66 6.86 -21.05
N VAL A 210 19.21 6.53 -22.26
CA VAL A 210 18.21 5.49 -22.55
C VAL A 210 18.77 4.10 -22.20
N GLY A 211 20.03 3.83 -22.54
CA GLY A 211 20.73 2.60 -22.19
C GLY A 211 20.81 2.38 -20.68
N ALA A 212 21.16 3.42 -19.92
CA ALA A 212 21.17 3.38 -18.46
C ALA A 212 19.78 3.05 -17.89
N VAL A 213 18.70 3.59 -18.44
CA VAL A 213 17.35 3.26 -17.95
C VAL A 213 16.97 1.82 -18.30
N LEU A 214 17.18 1.39 -19.55
CA LEU A 214 16.76 0.07 -20.04
C LEU A 214 17.57 -1.09 -19.43
N THR A 215 18.84 -0.88 -19.10
CA THR A 215 19.67 -1.88 -18.40
C THR A 215 19.15 -2.19 -17.00
N PHE A 216 18.59 -1.20 -16.27
CA PHE A 216 18.01 -1.44 -14.93
C PHE A 216 16.62 -2.08 -14.94
N VAL A 217 15.88 -2.01 -16.05
CA VAL A 217 14.48 -2.48 -16.12
C VAL A 217 14.33 -3.98 -15.86
N PRO A 218 15.11 -4.89 -16.49
CA PRO A 218 14.97 -6.34 -16.24
C PRO A 218 15.17 -6.73 -14.78
N GLN A 219 16.19 -6.14 -14.14
CA GLN A 219 16.48 -6.41 -12.73
C GLN A 219 15.34 -5.95 -11.81
N LEU A 220 14.81 -4.74 -12.04
CA LEU A 220 13.67 -4.22 -11.28
C LEU A 220 12.37 -4.98 -11.55
N PHE A 221 12.14 -5.42 -12.79
CA PHE A 221 10.99 -6.22 -13.15
C PHE A 221 10.91 -7.50 -12.30
N VAL A 222 12.03 -8.21 -12.18
CA VAL A 222 12.09 -9.45 -11.37
C VAL A 222 11.96 -9.16 -9.88
N LEU A 223 12.54 -8.06 -9.39
CA LEU A 223 12.33 -7.62 -8.01
C LEU A 223 10.84 -7.37 -7.73
N PHE A 224 10.15 -6.61 -8.59
CA PHE A 224 8.72 -6.33 -8.43
C PHE A 224 7.85 -7.57 -8.56
N LEU A 225 8.23 -8.53 -9.42
CA LEU A 225 7.54 -9.80 -9.54
C LEU A 225 7.59 -10.60 -8.23
N LEU A 226 8.78 -10.74 -7.64
CA LEU A 226 8.96 -11.46 -6.37
C LEU A 226 8.28 -10.74 -5.20
N LEU A 227 8.34 -9.41 -5.16
CA LEU A 227 7.62 -8.62 -4.15
C LEU A 227 6.10 -8.73 -4.29
N SER A 228 5.57 -8.73 -5.52
CA SER A 228 4.13 -8.89 -5.77
C SER A 228 3.65 -10.27 -5.35
N ILE A 229 4.47 -11.32 -5.53
CA ILE A 229 4.19 -12.67 -4.99
C ILE A 229 4.11 -12.64 -3.46
N LEU A 230 5.06 -11.99 -2.77
CA LEU A 230 5.06 -11.90 -1.30
C LEU A 230 3.89 -11.08 -0.75
N GLU A 231 3.47 -10.06 -1.49
CA GLU A 231 2.33 -9.21 -1.19
C GLU A 231 1.00 -9.97 -1.34
N ASP A 232 0.77 -10.64 -2.48
CA ASP A 232 -0.42 -11.45 -2.75
C ASP A 232 -0.54 -12.67 -1.81
N CYS A 233 0.59 -13.25 -1.39
CA CYS A 233 0.62 -14.30 -0.38
C CYS A 233 0.18 -13.80 1.01
N GLY A 234 0.15 -12.49 1.27
CA GLY A 234 -0.17 -11.93 2.58
C GLY A 234 0.98 -12.01 3.61
N TYR A 235 2.20 -12.36 3.18
CA TYR A 235 3.38 -12.38 4.06
C TYR A 235 3.76 -10.96 4.51
N MET A 236 3.65 -9.97 3.61
CA MET A 236 3.92 -8.55 3.91
C MET A 236 3.06 -7.99 5.06
N ALA A 237 1.78 -8.38 5.14
CA ALA A 237 0.89 -7.95 6.22
C ALA A 237 1.33 -8.47 7.59
N ARG A 238 1.88 -9.69 7.65
CA ARG A 238 2.38 -10.30 8.89
C ARG A 238 3.69 -9.69 9.35
N ILE A 239 4.60 -9.41 8.42
CA ILE A 239 5.85 -8.68 8.72
C ILE A 239 5.51 -7.31 9.32
N ALA A 240 4.57 -6.57 8.69
CA ALA A 240 4.13 -5.28 9.19
C ALA A 240 3.61 -5.35 10.63
N PHE A 241 2.83 -6.38 10.97
CA PHE A 241 2.35 -6.62 12.33
C PHE A 241 3.49 -6.88 13.33
N ILE A 242 4.44 -7.75 12.97
CA ILE A 242 5.57 -8.12 13.85
C ILE A 242 6.50 -6.92 14.09
N MET A 243 6.67 -6.10 13.06
CA MET A 243 7.58 -4.95 13.08
C MET A 243 6.91 -3.68 13.62
N ASP A 244 5.61 -3.70 13.86
CA ASP A 244 4.86 -2.57 14.41
C ASP A 244 5.47 -2.08 15.73
N ARG A 245 5.87 -2.99 16.63
CA ARG A 245 6.49 -2.61 17.92
C ARG A 245 7.76 -1.77 17.73
N MET A 246 8.65 -2.19 16.83
CA MET A 246 9.89 -1.47 16.54
C MET A 246 9.58 -0.14 15.87
N MET A 247 8.67 -0.15 14.89
CA MET A 247 8.32 1.01 14.09
C MET A 247 7.61 2.11 14.92
N ARG A 248 6.77 1.70 15.89
CA ARG A 248 6.10 2.59 16.84
C ARG A 248 7.08 3.31 17.76
N SER A 249 8.22 2.70 18.07
CA SER A 249 9.29 3.39 18.82
C SER A 249 9.86 4.59 18.04
N LEU A 250 9.85 4.50 16.70
CA LEU A 250 10.27 5.55 15.77
C LEU A 250 9.15 6.51 15.37
N GLY A 251 7.92 6.34 15.89
CA GLY A 251 6.76 7.17 15.54
C GLY A 251 6.08 6.80 14.22
N LEU A 252 6.43 5.66 13.62
CA LEU A 252 5.89 5.14 12.36
C LEU A 252 4.91 3.98 12.61
N SER A 253 4.01 3.70 11.67
CA SER A 253 3.18 2.48 11.72
C SER A 253 3.90 1.28 11.12
N GLY A 254 3.56 0.07 11.56
CA GLY A 254 4.06 -1.18 10.97
C GLY A 254 3.89 -1.27 9.44
N LYS A 255 2.86 -0.63 8.85
CA LYS A 255 2.67 -0.52 7.39
C LYS A 255 3.84 0.18 6.67
N SER A 256 4.56 1.07 7.38
CA SER A 256 5.71 1.82 6.84
C SER A 256 6.92 0.94 6.55
N ILE A 257 6.98 -0.29 7.09
CA ILE A 257 8.11 -1.17 6.80
C ILE A 257 8.09 -1.70 5.36
N ILE A 258 6.91 -1.85 4.77
CA ILE A 258 6.74 -2.34 3.39
C ILE A 258 7.51 -1.43 2.42
N PRO A 259 7.24 -0.11 2.36
CA PRO A 259 8.03 0.80 1.51
C PRO A 259 9.50 0.83 1.91
N MET A 260 9.83 0.79 3.20
CA MET A 260 11.21 0.86 3.67
C MET A 260 12.07 -0.32 3.17
N VAL A 261 11.52 -1.52 3.20
CA VAL A 261 12.15 -2.75 2.70
C VAL A 261 12.27 -2.74 1.17
N ILE A 262 11.26 -2.23 0.47
CA ILE A 262 11.33 -2.03 -0.98
C ILE A 262 12.42 -1.00 -1.33
N GLY A 263 12.63 -0.03 -0.44
CA GLY A 263 13.59 1.07 -0.59
C GLY A 263 15.06 0.63 -0.62
N THR A 264 15.39 -0.51 -0.01
CA THR A 264 16.74 -1.09 -0.10
C THR A 264 17.06 -1.56 -1.52
N GLY A 265 16.03 -1.95 -2.30
CA GLY A 265 16.16 -2.23 -3.72
C GLY A 265 16.20 -0.92 -4.52
N CYS A 266 15.11 -0.17 -4.49
CA CYS A 266 15.00 1.11 -5.19
C CYS A 266 14.10 2.09 -4.44
N SER A 267 14.58 3.33 -4.24
CA SER A 267 13.84 4.34 -3.47
C SER A 267 12.59 4.87 -4.19
N VAL A 268 12.55 4.87 -5.52
CA VAL A 268 11.40 5.36 -6.31
C VAL A 268 10.12 4.53 -6.08
N PRO A 269 10.10 3.20 -6.33
CA PRO A 269 8.92 2.37 -6.08
C PRO A 269 8.57 2.30 -4.59
N ALA A 270 9.56 2.40 -3.70
CA ALA A 270 9.35 2.49 -2.27
C ALA A 270 8.51 3.71 -1.90
N ILE A 271 8.90 4.90 -2.37
CA ILE A 271 8.14 6.14 -2.19
C ILE A 271 6.73 6.00 -2.78
N MET A 272 6.58 5.40 -3.95
CA MET A 272 5.26 5.17 -4.56
C MET A 272 4.37 4.22 -3.73
N SER A 273 4.95 3.20 -3.09
CA SER A 273 4.21 2.24 -2.26
C SER A 273 3.75 2.82 -0.91
N SER A 274 4.35 3.92 -0.45
CA SER A 274 3.92 4.64 0.76
C SER A 274 2.48 5.16 0.70
N ARG A 275 1.87 5.26 -0.50
CA ARG A 275 0.46 5.65 -0.69
C ARG A 275 -0.56 4.74 -0.01
N THR A 276 -0.15 3.53 0.38
CA THR A 276 -0.98 2.56 1.13
C THR A 276 -1.14 2.90 2.60
N ILE A 277 -0.37 3.88 3.11
CA ILE A 277 -0.47 4.38 4.49
C ILE A 277 -1.61 5.40 4.55
N GLU A 278 -2.64 5.09 5.35
CA GLU A 278 -3.87 5.89 5.50
C GLU A 278 -3.59 7.27 6.11
N HIS A 279 -2.74 7.33 7.14
CA HIS A 279 -2.42 8.59 7.80
C HIS A 279 -1.38 9.38 7.01
N GLN A 280 -1.76 10.61 6.62
CA GLN A 280 -0.92 11.49 5.81
C GLN A 280 0.43 11.77 6.47
N LYS A 281 0.47 12.01 7.78
CA LYS A 281 1.72 12.29 8.50
C LYS A 281 2.72 11.13 8.47
N GLN A 282 2.24 9.90 8.69
CA GLN A 282 3.09 8.71 8.63
C GLN A 282 3.57 8.45 7.19
N ARG A 283 2.72 8.72 6.20
CA ARG A 283 3.08 8.67 4.79
C ARG A 283 4.20 9.65 4.46
N GLU A 284 4.06 10.92 4.84
CA GLU A 284 5.08 11.95 4.63
C GLU A 284 6.41 11.60 5.31
N LEU A 285 6.36 11.12 6.56
CA LEU A 285 7.56 10.67 7.26
C LEU A 285 8.26 9.54 6.51
N THR A 286 7.50 8.55 6.06
CA THR A 286 8.03 7.41 5.31
C THR A 286 8.70 7.87 4.02
N VAL A 287 8.12 8.85 3.31
CA VAL A 287 8.71 9.44 2.11
C VAL A 287 10.02 10.17 2.41
N ILE A 288 10.11 10.92 3.51
CA ILE A 288 11.34 11.64 3.92
C ILE A 288 12.44 10.67 4.33
N VAL A 289 12.09 9.55 4.98
CA VAL A 289 13.05 8.58 5.52
C VAL A 289 13.57 7.61 4.44
N THR A 290 12.75 7.27 3.44
CA THR A 290 13.09 6.29 2.39
C THR A 290 14.40 6.61 1.64
N PRO A 291 14.70 7.87 1.26
CA PRO A 291 15.96 8.24 0.62
C PRO A 291 17.22 8.02 1.46
N PHE A 292 17.15 7.92 2.79
CA PHE A 292 18.33 7.61 3.62
C PHE A 292 18.76 6.15 3.52
N ILE A 293 17.90 5.29 2.98
CA ILE A 293 18.21 3.88 2.77
C ILE A 293 19.18 3.76 1.59
N PRO A 294 20.34 3.12 1.79
CA PRO A 294 21.25 2.80 0.69
C PRO A 294 20.56 1.82 -0.27
N CYS A 295 20.54 2.16 -1.55
CA CYS A 295 20.02 1.30 -2.61
C CYS A 295 21.13 0.97 -3.61
N GLY A 296 20.91 -0.04 -4.46
CA GLY A 296 21.92 -0.51 -5.43
C GLY A 296 22.49 0.62 -6.30
N ALA A 297 21.67 1.60 -6.69
CA ALA A 297 22.11 2.74 -7.50
C ALA A 297 23.01 3.75 -6.75
N LYS A 298 22.98 3.78 -5.41
CA LYS A 298 23.85 4.66 -4.60
C LYS A 298 25.22 4.04 -4.33
N MET A 299 25.32 2.71 -4.42
CA MET A 299 26.56 1.98 -4.16
C MET A 299 27.74 2.45 -5.01
N PRO A 300 27.61 2.65 -6.34
CA PRO A 300 28.72 3.12 -7.16
C PRO A 300 29.20 4.53 -6.76
N ILE A 301 28.28 5.42 -6.39
CA ILE A 301 28.62 6.79 -5.97
C ILE A 301 29.40 6.76 -4.65
N PHE A 302 28.95 5.94 -3.69
CA PHE A 302 29.69 5.75 -2.44
C PHE A 302 31.05 5.11 -2.69
N ALA A 303 31.14 4.12 -3.58
CA ALA A 303 32.41 3.50 -3.95
C ALA A 303 33.38 4.52 -4.55
N LEU A 304 32.93 5.38 -5.47
CA LEU A 304 33.75 6.44 -6.08
C LEU A 304 34.24 7.46 -5.03
N MET A 305 33.34 7.94 -4.16
CA MET A 305 33.73 8.87 -3.10
C MET A 305 34.72 8.23 -2.12
N LEU A 306 34.53 6.96 -1.79
CA LEU A 306 35.43 6.22 -0.89
C LEU A 306 36.82 6.02 -1.50
N THR A 307 36.91 5.62 -2.76
CA THR A 307 38.19 5.40 -3.44
C THR A 307 38.97 6.70 -3.58
N TYR A 308 38.28 7.83 -3.80
CA TYR A 308 38.91 9.13 -3.93
C TYR A 308 39.37 9.71 -2.58
N PHE A 309 38.49 9.78 -1.57
CA PHE A 309 38.80 10.44 -0.29
C PHE A 309 39.54 9.55 0.71
N PHE A 310 39.31 8.23 0.69
CA PHE A 310 39.85 7.30 1.69
C PHE A 310 40.42 6.03 1.07
N PRO A 311 41.50 6.13 0.29
CA PRO A 311 42.10 4.98 -0.37
C PRO A 311 42.51 3.89 0.64
N GLY A 312 42.17 2.63 0.34
CA GLY A 312 42.59 1.44 1.09
C GLY A 312 41.83 1.13 2.39
N ARG A 313 40.81 1.91 2.76
CA ARG A 313 40.05 1.71 4.03
C ARG A 313 38.70 1.02 3.81
N TRP A 314 38.72 -0.30 3.74
CA TRP A 314 37.52 -1.13 3.48
C TRP A 314 36.39 -0.96 4.51
N PHE A 315 36.70 -0.62 5.76
CA PHE A 315 35.72 -0.48 6.85
C PHE A 315 34.85 0.79 6.74
N ILE A 316 35.18 1.75 5.87
CA ILE A 316 34.39 2.97 5.72
C ILE A 316 33.11 2.69 4.92
N ALA A 317 33.14 1.76 3.97
CA ALA A 317 31.95 1.32 3.23
C ALA A 317 30.81 0.83 4.15
N PRO A 318 31.03 -0.12 5.09
CA PRO A 318 30.00 -0.51 6.04
C PRO A 318 29.64 0.60 7.04
N LEU A 319 30.55 1.53 7.34
CA LEU A 319 30.27 2.67 8.22
C LEU A 319 29.29 3.67 7.59
N ILE A 320 29.38 3.92 6.28
CA ILE A 320 28.40 4.73 5.53
C ILE A 320 27.03 4.07 5.55
N TYR A 321 26.98 2.74 5.42
CA TYR A 321 25.73 1.98 5.57
C TYR A 321 25.11 2.15 6.96
N LEU A 322 25.92 2.00 8.00
CA LEU A 322 25.49 2.20 9.38
C LEU A 322 24.98 3.63 9.59
N LEU A 323 25.66 4.62 9.03
CA LEU A 323 25.26 6.03 9.10
C LEU A 323 23.90 6.27 8.41
N GLY A 324 23.62 5.60 7.29
CA GLY A 324 22.30 5.63 6.66
C GLY A 324 21.20 5.07 7.57
N ILE A 325 21.44 3.94 8.25
CA ILE A 325 20.50 3.36 9.22
C ILE A 325 20.29 4.30 10.41
N VAL A 326 21.36 4.89 10.93
CA VAL A 326 21.29 5.88 12.02
C VAL A 326 20.52 7.12 11.57
N ALA A 327 20.73 7.62 10.35
CA ALA A 327 20.00 8.76 9.80
C ALA A 327 18.49 8.50 9.72
N VAL A 328 18.08 7.28 9.35
CA VAL A 328 16.66 6.86 9.39
C VAL A 328 16.12 6.95 10.82
N ILE A 329 16.83 6.37 11.79
CA ILE A 329 16.41 6.34 13.20
C ILE A 329 16.31 7.77 13.76
N VAL A 330 17.32 8.61 13.53
CA VAL A 330 17.38 9.99 14.01
C VAL A 330 16.24 10.81 13.39
N THR A 331 16.00 10.68 12.08
CA THR A 331 14.92 11.41 11.40
C THR A 331 13.55 11.01 11.93
N GLY A 332 13.32 9.71 12.16
CA GLY A 332 12.07 9.21 12.77
C GLY A 332 11.87 9.73 14.19
N LEU A 333 12.89 9.66 15.04
CA LEU A 333 12.85 10.17 16.42
C LEU A 333 12.65 11.68 16.48
N LEU A 334 13.34 12.44 15.61
CA LEU A 334 13.21 13.89 15.55
C LEU A 334 11.79 14.29 15.15
N ALA A 335 11.22 13.63 14.15
CA ALA A 335 9.85 13.92 13.73
C ALA A 335 8.81 13.55 14.79
N ARG A 336 9.06 12.49 15.56
CA ARG A 336 8.24 12.15 16.75
C ARG A 336 8.38 13.21 17.84
N ALA A 337 9.57 13.75 18.07
CA ALA A 337 9.81 14.80 19.07
C ALA A 337 9.17 16.15 18.67
N LEU A 338 9.11 16.44 17.36
CA LEU A 338 8.43 17.60 16.80
C LEU A 338 6.90 17.43 16.73
N ASP A 339 6.39 16.25 17.09
CA ASP A 339 4.97 15.95 17.01
C ASP A 339 4.19 16.53 18.20
N LYS A 340 3.48 17.64 17.96
CA LYS A 340 2.69 18.35 18.98
C LYS A 340 1.37 17.64 19.33
N HIS A 341 0.84 16.81 18.45
CA HIS A 341 -0.40 16.06 18.66
C HIS A 341 -0.06 14.57 18.72
N LYS A 342 -0.05 14.00 19.93
CA LYS A 342 0.19 12.58 20.18
C LYS A 342 -0.99 11.71 19.70
N GLU A 343 -1.33 11.77 18.42
CA GLU A 343 -2.37 10.92 17.84
C GLU A 343 -1.86 9.48 17.80
N THR A 344 -2.23 8.71 18.83
CA THR A 344 -2.01 7.28 18.86
C THR A 344 -3.03 6.62 17.94
N ASN A 345 -2.70 6.48 16.67
CA ASN A 345 -3.51 5.72 15.74
C ASN A 345 -3.55 4.26 16.21
N ALA A 346 -4.75 3.80 16.58
CA ALA A 346 -4.98 2.41 16.95
C ALA A 346 -4.77 1.55 15.70
N PHE A 347 -3.63 0.87 15.62
CA PHE A 347 -3.32 -0.02 14.52
C PHE A 347 -4.17 -1.29 14.62
N ILE A 348 -5.34 -1.28 13.99
CA ILE A 348 -6.17 -2.48 13.80
C ILE A 348 -5.86 -2.99 12.40
N LEU A 349 -4.95 -3.96 12.31
CA LEU A 349 -4.70 -4.69 11.06
C LEU A 349 -5.40 -6.04 11.15
N GLU A 350 -6.49 -6.21 10.40
CA GLU A 350 -7.06 -7.53 10.17
C GLU A 350 -6.04 -8.39 9.43
N LEU A 351 -5.53 -9.45 10.07
CA LEU A 351 -4.54 -10.32 9.45
C LEU A 351 -5.18 -11.12 8.30
N PRO A 352 -4.75 -10.94 7.04
CA PRO A 352 -5.28 -11.70 5.93
C PRO A 352 -4.89 -13.18 6.06
N ARG A 353 -5.77 -14.07 5.60
CA ARG A 353 -5.45 -15.50 5.48
C ARG A 353 -4.38 -15.69 4.40
N TYR A 354 -3.51 -16.70 4.57
CA TYR A 354 -2.62 -17.12 3.49
C TYR A 354 -3.45 -17.52 2.26
N GLN A 355 -3.15 -16.88 1.14
CA GLN A 355 -3.78 -17.16 -0.13
C GLN A 355 -2.69 -17.47 -1.15
N MET A 356 -2.97 -18.41 -2.06
CA MET A 356 -2.09 -18.65 -3.19
C MET A 356 -2.18 -17.46 -4.15
N PRO A 357 -1.04 -16.90 -4.59
CA PRO A 357 -1.01 -15.73 -5.45
C PRO A 357 -1.60 -16.10 -6.82
N THR A 358 -2.42 -15.21 -7.38
CA THR A 358 -3.01 -15.43 -8.70
C THR A 358 -2.07 -14.86 -9.75
N VAL A 359 -1.60 -15.68 -10.69
CA VAL A 359 -0.62 -15.28 -11.72
C VAL A 359 -1.04 -13.99 -12.45
N LYS A 360 -2.34 -13.83 -12.71
CA LYS A 360 -2.89 -12.63 -13.35
C LYS A 360 -2.68 -11.36 -12.50
N ASN A 361 -2.89 -11.43 -11.19
CA ASN A 361 -2.71 -10.29 -10.29
C ASN A 361 -1.23 -9.93 -10.15
N VAL A 362 -0.38 -10.93 -9.92
CA VAL A 362 1.07 -10.75 -9.85
C VAL A 362 1.60 -10.08 -11.12
N TRP A 363 1.19 -10.57 -12.31
CA TRP A 363 1.61 -9.99 -13.58
C TRP A 363 1.15 -8.54 -13.75
N LEU A 364 -0.13 -8.26 -13.44
CA LEU A 364 -0.70 -6.93 -13.60
C LEU A 364 -0.03 -5.92 -12.65
N GLN A 365 0.19 -6.30 -11.39
CA GLN A 365 0.87 -5.47 -10.40
C GLN A 365 2.34 -5.22 -10.77
N THR A 366 3.03 -6.25 -11.27
CA THR A 366 4.43 -6.15 -11.74
C THR A 366 4.52 -5.22 -12.95
N LYS A 367 3.62 -5.38 -13.92
CA LYS A 367 3.55 -4.54 -15.12
C LYS A 367 3.32 -3.07 -14.76
N ASP A 368 2.34 -2.78 -13.90
CA ASP A 368 2.01 -1.41 -13.51
C ASP A 368 3.18 -0.73 -12.77
N ARG A 369 3.86 -1.46 -11.88
CA ARG A 369 5.05 -0.96 -11.17
C ARG A 369 6.22 -0.71 -12.12
N THR A 370 6.47 -1.62 -13.05
CA THR A 370 7.56 -1.51 -14.03
C THR A 370 7.32 -0.36 -15.02
N LEU A 371 6.11 -0.25 -15.56
CA LEU A 371 5.74 0.87 -16.45
C LEU A 371 5.77 2.21 -15.72
N GLY A 372 5.29 2.25 -14.47
CA GLY A 372 5.38 3.44 -13.63
C GLY A 372 6.82 3.90 -13.41
N PHE A 373 7.76 2.97 -13.24
CA PHE A 373 9.20 3.27 -13.17
C PHE A 373 9.72 3.84 -14.50
N ILE A 374 9.45 3.19 -15.63
CA ILE A 374 9.93 3.63 -16.96
C ILE A 374 9.43 5.05 -17.27
N GLN A 375 8.16 5.35 -17.02
CA GLN A 375 7.57 6.65 -17.34
C GLN A 375 8.06 7.77 -16.42
N LYS A 376 8.17 7.51 -15.11
CA LYS A 376 8.50 8.56 -14.12
C LYS A 376 9.99 8.69 -13.88
N ALA A 377 10.67 7.59 -13.58
CA ALA A 377 12.11 7.62 -13.31
C ALA A 377 12.90 7.74 -14.62
N GLY A 378 12.48 7.02 -15.67
CA GLY A 378 13.19 7.04 -16.94
C GLY A 378 13.26 8.42 -17.59
N THR A 379 12.17 9.19 -17.54
CA THR A 379 12.13 10.57 -18.07
C THR A 379 13.07 11.51 -17.30
N ILE A 380 13.09 11.40 -15.97
CA ILE A 380 13.99 12.21 -15.12
C ILE A 380 15.45 11.83 -15.34
N ILE A 381 15.76 10.53 -15.44
CA ILE A 381 17.13 10.04 -15.67
C ILE A 381 17.65 10.50 -17.02
N LEU A 382 16.85 10.36 -18.09
CA LEU A 382 17.20 10.81 -19.44
C LEU A 382 17.44 12.33 -19.47
N LEU A 383 16.54 13.11 -18.87
CA LEU A 383 16.70 14.57 -18.82
C LEU A 383 17.98 14.94 -18.04
N SER A 384 18.26 14.24 -16.94
CA SER A 384 19.47 14.43 -16.15
C SER A 384 20.74 14.05 -16.91
N SER A 385 20.75 12.97 -17.70
CA SER A 385 21.91 12.56 -18.49
C SER A 385 22.25 13.60 -19.57
N ILE A 386 21.23 14.14 -20.24
CA ILE A 386 21.42 15.24 -21.21
C ILE A 386 22.01 16.48 -20.53
N ILE A 387 21.48 16.87 -19.38
CA ILE A 387 21.99 18.03 -18.63
C ILE A 387 23.43 17.79 -18.16
N ILE A 388 23.73 16.62 -17.61
CA ILE A 388 25.08 16.27 -17.14
C ILE A 388 26.06 16.29 -18.32
N TYR A 389 25.70 15.70 -19.46
CA TYR A 389 26.52 15.76 -20.66
C TYR A 389 26.77 17.21 -21.09
N LEU A 390 25.72 18.04 -21.15
CA LEU A 390 25.84 19.43 -21.58
C LEU A 390 26.73 20.25 -20.64
N LEU A 391 26.62 20.04 -19.32
CA LEU A 391 27.46 20.69 -18.31
C LEU A 391 28.90 20.17 -18.29
N SER A 392 29.12 18.89 -18.63
CA SER A 392 30.45 18.31 -18.69
C SER A 392 31.22 18.73 -19.94
N SER A 393 30.54 18.83 -21.08
CA SER A 393 31.18 19.11 -22.38
C SER A 393 31.27 20.60 -22.73
N TYR A 394 30.44 21.45 -22.12
CA TYR A 394 30.39 22.88 -22.42
C TYR A 394 30.44 23.76 -21.16
N SER A 395 31.28 24.79 -21.22
CA SER A 395 31.26 25.88 -20.22
C SER A 395 29.95 26.67 -20.30
N PHE A 396 29.59 27.41 -19.24
CA PHE A 396 28.43 28.33 -19.24
C PHE A 396 28.45 29.37 -20.38
N THR A 397 29.61 29.55 -21.02
CA THR A 397 29.84 30.39 -22.21
C THR A 397 29.81 29.63 -23.55
N LEU A 398 29.30 28.39 -23.59
CA LEU A 398 29.13 27.56 -24.81
C LEU A 398 30.43 27.27 -25.58
N LYS A 399 31.60 27.42 -24.93
CA LYS A 399 32.87 26.90 -25.46
C LYS A 399 33.03 25.43 -25.06
N SER A 400 33.48 24.59 -25.99
CA SER A 400 33.86 23.21 -25.70
C SER A 400 34.92 23.20 -24.62
N VAL A 401 34.68 22.44 -23.56
CA VAL A 401 35.71 22.12 -22.59
C VAL A 401 36.43 20.92 -23.18
N ASP A 402 37.58 21.14 -23.80
CA ASP A 402 38.44 20.03 -24.17
C ASP A 402 38.82 19.32 -22.86
N ALA A 403 38.41 18.06 -22.75
CA ALA A 403 38.79 17.19 -21.65
C ALA A 403 40.28 16.85 -21.81
N GLU A 404 41.17 17.78 -21.45
CA GLU A 404 42.53 17.42 -21.05
C GLU A 404 42.47 16.88 -19.62
N LEU A 405 42.25 15.57 -19.50
CA LEU A 405 42.71 14.71 -18.41
C LEU A 405 42.68 13.23 -18.82
#